data_AF-A0A2H6AN87-F1
#
_entry.id   AF-A0A2H6AN87-F1
#
_cell.length_a   1.000
_cell.length_b   1.000
_cell.length_c   1.000
_cell.angle_alpha   90.00
_cell.angle_beta   90.00
_cell.angle_gamma   90.00
#
_symmetry.space_group_name_H-M   'P 1'
#
loop_
_entity.id
_entity.type
_entity.pdbx_description
1 polymer ?
#
loop_
_entity_poly.entity_id
_entity_poly.type
_entity_poly.pdbx_seq_one_letter_code
_entity_poly.pdbx_strand_id
1 'polypeptide(L)'
;MVEKDYFLPALETARQYGLKSELGIALSFDIQVQNGGIKKNTRKEIMKSTTEVPLGSEQELRIIIAHVVADSAKPEFQHDVRLRKLTLATGCGKVHGKLYVLRNWGLDESLYLSFL
;
A
#
# COMPACT_ATOMS: atom_id res chain seq x y z
N MET A 1 -11.49 17.64 -7.45
CA MET A 1 -10.41 17.70 -6.44
C MET A 1 -10.03 16.31 -6.00
N VAL A 2 -10.89 15.53 -5.33
CA VAL A 2 -10.51 14.20 -4.78
C VAL A 2 -9.90 13.25 -5.81
N GLU A 3 -10.52 13.13 -6.98
CA GLU A 3 -10.02 12.26 -8.05
C GLU A 3 -8.64 12.71 -8.58
N LYS A 4 -8.51 13.99 -8.95
CA LYS A 4 -7.28 14.55 -9.53
C LYS A 4 -6.11 14.60 -8.55
N ASP A 5 -6.39 14.93 -7.29
CA ASP A 5 -5.36 15.23 -6.29
C ASP A 5 -4.91 13.97 -5.53
N TYR A 6 -5.78 12.94 -5.46
CA TYR A 6 -5.49 11.72 -4.71
C TYR A 6 -5.65 10.44 -5.52
N PHE A 7 -6.77 10.23 -6.20
CA PHE A 7 -7.01 8.93 -6.82
C PHE A 7 -6.15 8.67 -8.07
N LEU A 8 -6.05 9.64 -8.99
CA LEU A 8 -5.19 9.50 -10.17
C LEU A 8 -3.70 9.34 -9.82
N PRO A 9 -3.11 10.12 -8.90
CA PRO A 9 -1.72 9.89 -8.46
C PRO A 9 -1.51 8.55 -7.75
N ALA A 10 -2.53 8.06 -7.04
CA ALA A 10 -2.50 6.74 -6.43
C ALA A 10 -2.50 5.63 -7.48
N LEU A 11 -3.33 5.74 -8.52
CA LEU A 11 -3.33 4.80 -9.65
C LEU A 11 -1.99 4.83 -10.40
N GLU A 12 -1.39 6.00 -10.58
CA GLU A 12 -0.05 6.10 -11.18
C GLU A 12 1.02 5.44 -10.30
N THR A 13 0.91 5.58 -8.97
CA THR A 13 1.80 4.86 -8.04
C THR A 13 1.59 3.34 -8.14
N ALA A 14 0.35 2.87 -8.16
CA ALA A 14 0.04 1.46 -8.33
C ALA A 14 0.62 0.91 -9.65
N ARG A 15 0.44 1.65 -10.76
CA ARG A 15 1.00 1.31 -12.06
C ARG A 15 2.53 1.23 -12.06
N GLN A 16 3.21 2.19 -11.42
CA GLN A 16 4.67 2.23 -11.32
C GLN A 16 5.27 1.02 -10.60
N TYR A 17 4.56 0.49 -9.60
CA TYR A 17 4.97 -0.70 -8.86
C TYR A 17 4.32 -1.99 -9.37
N GLY A 18 3.49 -1.94 -10.42
CA GLY A 18 2.78 -3.11 -10.94
C GLY A 18 1.73 -3.68 -10.00
N LEU A 19 1.20 -2.89 -9.07
CA LEU A 19 0.12 -3.28 -8.15
C LEU A 19 -1.22 -3.27 -8.89
N LYS A 20 -1.87 -4.44 -8.99
CA LYS A 20 -3.10 -4.63 -9.76
C LYS A 20 -4.30 -5.02 -8.89
N SER A 21 -4.06 -5.61 -7.72
CA SER A 21 -5.14 -5.97 -6.80
C SER A 21 -5.83 -4.73 -6.22
N GLU A 22 -7.07 -4.90 -5.76
CA GLU A 22 -7.80 -3.85 -5.04
C GLU A 22 -7.03 -3.39 -3.79
N LEU A 23 -6.40 -4.33 -3.07
CA LEU A 23 -5.52 -4.02 -1.94
C LEU A 23 -4.28 -3.20 -2.34
N GLY A 24 -3.72 -3.45 -3.52
CA GLY A 24 -2.59 -2.70 -4.08
C GLY A 24 -2.97 -1.25 -4.43
N ILE A 25 -4.13 -1.06 -5.03
CA ILE A 25 -4.70 0.26 -5.31
C ILE A 25 -5.05 0.98 -4.00
N ALA A 26 -5.67 0.29 -3.05
CA ALA A 26 -6.05 0.86 -1.76
C ALA A 26 -4.83 1.30 -0.94
N LEU A 27 -3.75 0.49 -0.91
CA LEU A 27 -2.48 0.88 -0.30
C LEU A 27 -1.90 2.14 -0.95
N SER A 28 -1.91 2.20 -2.28
CA SER A 28 -1.40 3.35 -3.03
C SER A 28 -2.23 4.62 -2.75
N PHE A 29 -3.54 4.48 -2.65
CA PHE A 29 -4.45 5.57 -2.30
C PHE A 29 -4.23 6.07 -0.87
N ASP A 30 -4.11 5.17 0.09
CA ASP A 30 -3.78 5.50 1.47
C ASP A 30 -2.45 6.27 1.58
N ILE A 31 -1.42 5.82 0.86
CA ILE A 31 -0.13 6.52 0.80
C ILE A 31 -0.29 7.92 0.19
N GLN A 32 -1.05 8.06 -0.89
CA GLN A 32 -1.26 9.36 -1.52
C GLN A 32 -1.98 10.33 -0.57
N VAL A 33 -3.07 9.90 0.07
CA VAL A 33 -3.86 10.74 0.99
C VAL A 33 -3.09 11.11 2.25
N GLN A 34 -2.40 10.13 2.85
CA GLN A 34 -1.84 10.29 4.20
C GLN A 34 -0.38 10.75 4.19
N ASN A 35 0.34 10.55 3.09
CA ASN A 35 1.76 10.87 2.98
C ASN A 35 2.10 11.83 1.83
N GLY A 36 1.13 12.17 0.97
CA GLY A 36 1.37 12.95 -0.25
C GLY A 36 2.13 12.17 -1.32
N GLY A 37 2.01 10.83 -1.30
CA GLY A 37 2.69 9.92 -2.21
C GLY A 37 4.05 9.44 -1.71
N ILE A 38 4.78 8.71 -2.56
CA ILE A 38 6.08 8.12 -2.22
C ILE A 38 7.22 9.06 -2.65
N LYS A 39 7.98 9.56 -1.67
CA LYS A 39 9.13 10.46 -1.87
C LYS A 39 10.30 9.75 -2.54
N LYS A 40 11.16 10.50 -3.24
CA LYS A 40 12.31 9.98 -4.00
C LYS A 40 13.21 9.02 -3.20
N ASN A 41 13.56 9.36 -1.96
CA ASN A 41 14.40 8.49 -1.13
C ASN A 41 13.67 7.21 -0.74
N THR A 42 12.40 7.29 -0.35
CA THR A 42 11.55 6.12 -0.08
C THR A 42 11.45 5.21 -1.31
N ARG A 43 11.36 5.76 -2.53
CA ARG A 43 11.37 4.96 -3.77
C ARG A 43 12.67 4.19 -3.96
N LYS A 44 13.82 4.81 -3.63
CA LYS A 44 15.13 4.15 -3.70
C LYS A 44 15.23 2.98 -2.71
N GLU A 45 14.74 3.18 -1.49
CA GLU A 45 14.73 2.12 -0.48
C GLU A 45 13.80 0.96 -0.89
N ILE A 46 12.62 1.24 -1.45
CA ILE A 46 11.74 0.19 -2.01
C ILE A 46 12.48 -0.57 -3.10
N MET A 47 13.08 0.14 -4.06
CA MET A 47 13.82 -0.49 -5.16
C MET A 47 14.90 -1.43 -4.61
N LYS A 48 15.73 -0.95 -3.67
CA LYS A 48 16.76 -1.74 -3.01
C LYS A 48 16.19 -3.01 -2.37
N SER A 49 15.13 -2.88 -1.57
CA SER A 49 14.48 -4.01 -0.91
C SER A 49 13.88 -5.03 -1.88
N THR A 50 13.46 -4.60 -3.07
CA THR A 50 12.90 -5.49 -4.10
C THR A 50 13.94 -6.10 -5.04
N THR A 51 15.14 -5.52 -5.16
CA THR A 51 16.22 -6.08 -5.99
C THR A 51 17.02 -7.17 -5.29
N GLU A 52 17.03 -7.17 -3.96
CA GLU A 52 17.79 -8.12 -3.15
C GLU A 52 17.07 -9.47 -2.99
N VAL A 53 15.75 -9.54 -3.26
CA VAL A 53 14.92 -10.72 -3.00
C VAL A 53 13.91 -10.93 -4.13
N PRO A 54 13.81 -12.13 -4.75
CA PRO A 54 12.74 -12.43 -5.68
C PRO A 54 11.38 -12.41 -4.95
N LEU A 55 10.44 -11.63 -5.47
CA LEU A 55 9.09 -11.56 -4.94
C LEU A 55 8.24 -12.68 -5.54
N GLY A 56 7.61 -13.49 -4.70
CA GLY A 56 6.70 -14.57 -5.07
C GLY A 56 5.23 -14.13 -5.24
N SER A 57 4.87 -12.93 -4.77
CA SER A 57 3.50 -12.42 -4.86
C SER A 57 3.40 -10.88 -4.84
N GLU A 58 2.26 -10.33 -5.27
CA GLU A 58 1.96 -8.91 -5.12
C GLU A 58 1.85 -8.51 -3.63
N GLN A 59 1.37 -9.42 -2.76
CA GLN A 59 1.29 -9.18 -1.31
C GLN A 59 2.66 -8.87 -0.70
N GLU A 60 3.69 -9.62 -1.05
CA GLU A 60 5.05 -9.37 -0.56
C GLU A 60 5.56 -7.99 -0.98
N LEU A 61 5.28 -7.59 -2.22
CA LEU A 61 5.59 -6.24 -2.69
C LEU A 61 4.87 -5.17 -1.85
N ARG A 62 3.56 -5.36 -1.59
CA ARG A 62 2.78 -4.43 -0.75
C ARG A 62 3.33 -4.35 0.67
N ILE A 63 3.77 -5.46 1.25
CA ILE A 63 4.38 -5.51 2.58
C ILE A 63 5.68 -4.70 2.60
N ILE A 64 6.57 -4.89 1.61
CA ILE A 64 7.81 -4.11 1.50
C ILE A 64 7.49 -2.61 1.40
N ILE A 65 6.59 -2.22 0.51
CA ILE A 65 6.17 -0.82 0.36
C ILE A 65 5.61 -0.27 1.67
N ALA A 66 4.74 -1.02 2.36
CA ALA A 66 4.16 -0.61 3.63
C ALA A 66 5.21 -0.36 4.71
N HIS A 67 6.20 -1.25 4.84
CA HIS A 67 7.30 -1.08 5.77
C HIS A 67 8.15 0.15 5.44
N VAL A 68 8.63 0.25 4.20
CA VAL A 68 9.54 1.32 3.79
C VAL A 68 8.86 2.70 3.86
N VAL A 69 7.58 2.80 3.50
CA VAL A 69 6.83 4.05 3.66
C VAL A 69 6.64 4.39 5.14
N ALA A 70 6.32 3.41 5.99
CA ALA A 70 6.19 3.63 7.43
C ALA A 70 7.52 4.09 8.06
N ASP A 71 8.64 3.51 7.65
CA ASP A 71 9.98 3.89 8.13
C ASP A 71 10.35 5.33 7.72
N SER A 72 9.80 5.83 6.61
CA SER A 72 10.01 7.21 6.16
C SER A 72 9.09 8.25 6.83
N ALA A 73 8.14 7.79 7.67
CA ALA A 73 7.30 8.68 8.46
C ALA A 73 8.07 9.31 9.62
N LYS A 74 7.50 10.33 10.27
CA LYS A 74 8.10 10.90 11.49
C LYS A 74 8.18 9.82 12.58
N PRO A 75 9.28 9.73 13.35
CA PRO A 75 9.51 8.66 14.33
C PRO A 75 8.31 8.38 15.25
N GLU A 76 7.66 9.43 15.74
CA GLU A 76 6.50 9.34 16.64
C GLU A 76 5.25 8.70 16.00
N PHE A 77 5.17 8.66 14.68
CA PHE A 77 4.03 8.10 13.93
C PHE A 77 4.36 6.79 13.21
N GLN A 78 5.62 6.35 13.17
CA GLN A 78 6.03 5.18 12.37
C GLN A 78 5.24 3.92 12.72
N HIS A 79 5.01 3.66 14.01
CA HIS A 79 4.27 2.49 14.45
C HIS A 79 2.82 2.49 13.94
N ASP A 80 2.13 3.62 14.12
CA ASP A 80 0.73 3.78 13.69
C ASP A 80 0.58 3.65 12.17
N VAL A 81 1.45 4.35 11.43
CA VAL A 81 1.51 4.30 9.98
C VAL A 81 1.76 2.87 9.50
N ARG A 82 2.66 2.13 10.16
CA ARG A 82 2.97 0.74 9.83
C ARG A 82 1.75 -0.16 10.00
N LEU A 83 1.06 -0.08 11.13
CA LEU A 83 -0.12 -0.91 11.39
C LEU A 83 -1.21 -0.70 10.32
N ARG A 84 -1.48 0.56 9.97
CA ARG A 84 -2.49 0.89 8.97
C ARG A 84 -2.09 0.42 7.57
N LYS A 85 -0.83 0.63 7.16
CA LYS A 85 -0.34 0.19 5.84
C LYS A 85 -0.23 -1.33 5.72
N LEU A 86 0.19 -2.01 6.79
CA LEU A 86 0.21 -3.48 6.80
C LEU A 86 -1.19 -4.10 6.76
N THR A 87 -2.19 -3.42 7.34
CA THR A 87 -3.59 -3.85 7.23
C THR A 87 -4.05 -3.88 5.77
N LEU A 88 -3.71 -2.85 4.99
CA LEU A 88 -3.97 -2.81 3.54
C LEU A 88 -3.10 -3.80 2.78
N ALA A 89 -1.81 -3.90 3.12
CA ALA A 89 -0.87 -4.77 2.42
C ALA A 89 -1.27 -6.25 2.52
N THR A 90 -1.75 -6.68 3.68
CA THR A 90 -2.07 -8.09 3.99
C THR A 90 -3.57 -8.41 3.96
N GLY A 91 -4.44 -7.40 3.78
CA GLY A 91 -5.89 -7.58 3.82
C GLY A 91 -6.49 -7.70 5.22
N CYS A 92 -5.68 -7.73 6.28
CA CYS A 92 -6.15 -7.73 7.66
C CYS A 92 -5.12 -7.15 8.65
N GLY A 93 -5.57 -6.68 9.80
CA GLY A 93 -4.64 -6.15 10.79
C GLY A 93 -5.32 -5.47 11.97
N LYS A 94 -4.54 -5.23 13.03
CA LYS A 94 -5.02 -4.55 14.24
C LYS A 94 -4.57 -3.09 14.23
N VAL A 95 -5.52 -2.16 14.16
CA VAL A 95 -5.28 -0.71 14.20
C VAL A 95 -6.08 -0.13 15.37
N HIS A 96 -5.42 0.62 16.25
CA HIS A 96 -6.02 1.22 17.45
C HIS A 96 -6.84 0.24 18.29
N GLY A 97 -6.33 -0.98 18.47
CA GLY A 97 -7.00 -2.01 19.27
C GLY A 97 -8.09 -2.81 18.54
N LYS A 98 -8.48 -2.42 17.32
CA LYS A 98 -9.55 -3.07 16.55
C LYS A 98 -8.98 -3.93 15.44
N LEU A 99 -9.52 -5.14 15.27
CA LEU A 99 -9.17 -6.02 14.16
C LEU A 99 -10.01 -5.64 12.93
N TYR A 100 -9.32 -5.41 11.82
CA TYR A 100 -9.91 -5.20 10.51
C TYR A 100 -9.63 -6.41 9.63
N VAL A 101 -10.66 -6.90 8.95
CA VAL A 101 -10.58 -7.95 7.93
C VAL A 101 -11.22 -7.36 6.67
N LEU A 102 -10.40 -6.93 5.72
CA LEU A 102 -10.83 -6.04 4.64
C LEU A 102 -11.74 -6.71 3.62
N ARG A 103 -11.64 -8.03 3.43
CA ARG A 103 -12.58 -8.79 2.60
C ARG A 103 -14.04 -8.66 3.07
N ASN A 104 -14.28 -8.41 4.36
CA ASN A 104 -15.64 -8.18 4.89
C ASN A 104 -16.23 -6.83 4.44
N TRP A 105 -15.42 -6.01 3.78
CA TRP A 105 -15.75 -4.69 3.25
C TRP A 105 -15.55 -4.61 1.73
N GLY A 106 -15.40 -5.76 1.07
CA GLY A 106 -15.23 -5.85 -0.38
C GLY A 106 -13.86 -5.39 -0.88
N LEU A 107 -12.81 -5.50 -0.05
CA LEU A 107 -11.42 -5.27 -0.46
C LEU A 107 -10.61 -6.55 -0.25
N ASP A 108 -10.28 -7.25 -1.32
CA ASP A 108 -9.44 -8.44 -1.27
C ASP A 108 -8.51 -8.56 -2.50
N GLU A 109 -7.90 -9.73 -2.68
CA GLU A 109 -7.03 -10.01 -3.82
C GLU A 109 -7.79 -10.55 -5.04
N SER A 110 -9.13 -10.57 -5.00
CA SER A 110 -9.89 -11.04 -6.13
C SER A 110 -9.61 -10.14 -7.33
N LEU A 111 -9.10 -10.75 -8.39
CA LEU A 111 -9.25 -10.18 -9.72
C LEU A 111 -10.75 -10.28 -10.00
N TYR A 112 -11.45 -9.16 -10.13
CA TYR A 112 -12.67 -9.18 -10.95
C TYR A 112 -12.21 -9.68 -12.31
N LEU A 113 -12.45 -10.97 -12.60
CA LEU A 113 -12.59 -11.44 -13.96
C LEU A 113 -13.64 -10.51 -14.55
N SER A 114 -13.20 -9.59 -15.40
CA SER A 114 -14.07 -8.81 -16.24
C SER A 114 -14.88 -9.80 -17.07
N PHE A 115 -16.04 -10.20 -16.54
CA PHE A 115 -17.17 -10.51 -17.36
C PHE A 115 -17.57 -9.20 -18.00
N LEU A 116 -17.03 -8.97 -19.21
CA LEU A 116 -17.56 -8.25 -20.37
C LEU A 116 -16.42 -7.97 -21.35
#